data_AF-A0A949UJG8-F1
#
_entry.id   AF-A0A949UJG8-F1
#
_cell.length_a   1.000
_cell.length_b   1.000
_cell.length_c   1.000
_cell.angle_alpha   90.00
_cell.angle_beta   90.00
_cell.angle_gamma   90.00
#
_symmetry.space_group_name_H-M   'P 1'
#
loop_
_entity.id
_entity.type
_entity.pdbx_description
1 polymer ?
#
loop_
_entity_poly.entity_id
_entity_poly.type
_entity_poly.pdbx_seq_one_letter_code
_entity_poly.pdbx_strand_id
1 'polypeptide(L)'
;SALSKGGMPGSESSIVKLAMGLLIQEMAAFAMELQGGLGFEYGSEATFQHGSWQEMYLGIPAARIAGGTDEVQRSIIGERVLGLPTEARVDKGIPFKDIPAAG
;
A
#
# COMPACT_ATOMS: atom_id res chain seq x y z
N SER A 1 16.62 -2.50 14.98
CA SER A 1 15.74 -1.51 14.33
C SER A 1 15.28 -0.47 15.35
N ALA A 2 14.96 0.78 14.95
CA ALA A 2 14.38 1.80 15.82
C ALA A 2 13.09 1.32 16.53
N LEU A 3 12.34 0.43 15.87
CA LEU A 3 11.22 -0.33 16.45
C LEU A 3 11.60 -1.13 17.72
N SER A 4 12.78 -1.73 17.74
CA SER A 4 13.27 -2.52 18.87
C SER A 4 13.77 -1.64 20.04
N LYS A 5 13.86 -0.32 19.84
CA LYS A 5 14.36 0.64 20.83
C LYS A 5 13.28 1.63 21.31
N GLY A 6 12.00 1.38 20.99
CA GLY A 6 10.88 2.22 21.43
C GLY A 6 10.78 3.58 20.72
N GLY A 7 11.54 3.81 19.65
CA GLY A 7 11.36 4.99 18.79
C GLY A 7 10.18 4.81 17.86
N MET A 8 9.54 5.92 17.43
CA MET A 8 8.58 5.86 16.33
C MET A 8 9.23 5.13 15.14
N PRO A 9 8.53 4.18 14.49
CA PRO A 9 9.00 3.57 13.26
C PRO A 9 9.40 4.68 12.29
N GLY A 10 10.65 4.69 11.85
CA GLY A 10 11.12 5.64 10.86
C GLY A 10 10.50 5.36 9.49
N SER A 11 10.92 6.11 8.48
CA SER A 11 10.48 5.95 7.09
C SER A 11 10.71 4.55 6.53
N GLU A 12 11.53 3.71 7.17
CA GLU A 12 11.76 2.30 6.82
C GLU A 12 10.48 1.45 6.92
N SER A 13 9.54 1.80 7.80
CA SER A 13 8.22 1.14 7.86
C SER A 13 7.46 1.27 6.54
N SER A 14 7.74 2.35 5.78
CA SER A 14 7.13 2.57 4.48
C SER A 14 7.55 1.55 3.44
N ILE A 15 8.77 1.03 3.55
CA ILE A 15 9.30 -0.05 2.69
C ILE A 15 8.50 -1.31 2.93
N VAL A 16 8.37 -1.70 4.21
CA VAL A 16 7.64 -2.92 4.60
C VAL A 16 6.18 -2.83 4.16
N LYS A 17 5.53 -1.69 4.40
CA LYS A 17 4.13 -1.50 4.00
C LYS A 17 3.94 -1.67 2.49
N LEU A 18 4.75 -0.98 1.68
CA LEU A 18 4.66 -1.05 0.22
C LEU A 18 4.92 -2.48 -0.27
N ALA A 19 5.99 -3.11 0.22
CA ALA A 19 6.36 -4.47 -0.17
C ALA A 19 5.28 -5.49 0.21
N MET A 20 4.71 -5.39 1.41
CA MET A 20 3.64 -6.29 1.86
C MET A 20 2.36 -6.10 1.07
N GLY A 21 1.96 -4.86 0.76
CA GLY A 21 0.77 -4.60 -0.05
C GLY A 21 0.87 -5.23 -1.45
N LEU A 22 2.01 -5.06 -2.10
CA LEU A 22 2.30 -5.68 -3.41
C LEU A 22 2.34 -7.21 -3.31
N LEU A 23 3.08 -7.74 -2.34
CA LEU A 23 3.24 -9.18 -2.15
C LEU A 23 1.90 -9.88 -1.89
N ILE A 24 1.07 -9.35 -1.00
CA ILE A 24 -0.23 -9.95 -0.67
C ILE A 24 -1.13 -9.98 -1.91
N GLN A 25 -1.12 -8.92 -2.73
CA GLN A 25 -1.91 -8.89 -3.95
C GLN A 25 -1.44 -9.92 -4.97
N GLU A 26 -0.13 -10.02 -5.19
CA GLU A 26 0.45 -11.02 -6.10
C GLU A 26 0.21 -12.44 -5.58
N MET A 27 0.36 -12.68 -4.27
CA MET A 27 0.09 -13.98 -3.65
C MET A 27 -1.37 -14.39 -3.80
N ALA A 28 -2.31 -13.48 -3.54
CA ALA A 28 -3.73 -13.78 -3.66
C ALA A 28 -4.12 -14.04 -5.13
N ALA A 29 -3.61 -13.25 -6.07
CA ALA A 29 -3.81 -13.46 -7.50
C ALA A 29 -3.26 -14.82 -7.95
N PHE A 30 -2.02 -15.13 -7.58
CA PHE A 30 -1.38 -16.39 -7.91
C PHE A 30 -2.13 -17.59 -7.30
N ALA A 31 -2.60 -17.48 -6.07
CA ALA A 31 -3.41 -18.51 -5.44
C ALA A 31 -4.74 -18.73 -6.17
N MET A 32 -5.38 -17.68 -6.71
CA MET A 32 -6.57 -17.80 -7.55
C MET A 32 -6.24 -18.46 -8.90
N GLU A 33 -5.12 -18.12 -9.53
CA GLU A 33 -4.66 -18.74 -10.78
C GLU A 33 -4.41 -20.25 -10.62
N LEU A 34 -3.80 -20.67 -9.51
CA LEU A 34 -3.57 -22.08 -9.20
C LEU A 34 -4.87 -22.90 -9.05
N GLN A 35 -5.98 -22.25 -8.72
CA GLN A 35 -7.31 -22.90 -8.61
C GLN A 35 -7.97 -23.10 -9.99
N GLY A 36 -7.37 -22.59 -11.06
CA GLY A 36 -7.93 -22.67 -12.41
C GLY A 36 -9.30 -21.99 -12.51
N GLY A 37 -10.26 -22.65 -13.16
CA GLY A 37 -11.62 -22.10 -13.33
C GLY A 37 -12.36 -21.86 -12.01
N LEU A 38 -11.98 -22.55 -10.93
CA LEU A 38 -12.57 -22.40 -9.60
C LEU A 38 -12.03 -21.16 -8.86
N GLY A 39 -10.97 -20.51 -9.39
CA GLY A 39 -10.40 -19.30 -8.79
C GLY A 39 -11.37 -18.12 -8.71
N PHE A 40 -12.49 -18.18 -9.42
CA PHE A 40 -13.56 -17.17 -9.40
C PHE A 40 -14.69 -17.48 -8.41
N GLU A 41 -14.69 -18.65 -7.76
CA GLU A 41 -15.66 -18.96 -6.72
C GLU A 41 -15.41 -18.07 -5.50
N TYR A 42 -16.48 -17.43 -5.00
CA TYR A 42 -16.42 -16.48 -3.90
C TYR A 42 -17.43 -16.82 -2.82
N GLY A 43 -17.09 -16.50 -1.57
CA GLY A 43 -17.92 -16.76 -0.39
C GLY A 43 -17.64 -18.10 0.27
N SER A 44 -18.36 -18.38 1.37
CA SER A 44 -18.13 -19.55 2.23
C SER A 44 -18.21 -20.91 1.54
N GLU A 45 -18.96 -20.97 0.44
CA GLU A 45 -19.18 -22.18 -0.36
C GLU A 45 -18.11 -22.41 -1.43
N ALA A 46 -17.14 -21.51 -1.58
CA ALA A 46 -16.07 -21.69 -2.55
C ALA A 46 -15.23 -22.93 -2.24
N THR A 47 -14.86 -23.67 -3.29
CA THR A 47 -14.20 -24.99 -3.20
C THR A 47 -12.92 -24.95 -2.36
N PHE A 48 -12.13 -23.88 -2.49
CA PHE A 48 -10.85 -23.75 -1.81
C PHE A 48 -10.91 -22.72 -0.68
N GLN A 49 -10.56 -23.16 0.53
CA GLN A 49 -10.37 -22.31 1.71
C GLN A 49 -11.52 -21.31 1.95
N HIS A 50 -12.76 -21.68 1.61
CA HIS A 50 -13.93 -20.82 1.79
C HIS A 50 -13.79 -19.43 1.14
N GLY A 51 -13.06 -19.32 0.03
CA GLY A 51 -12.93 -18.08 -0.73
C GLY A 51 -11.95 -17.06 -0.14
N SER A 52 -11.12 -17.47 0.83
CA SER A 52 -10.22 -16.56 1.56
C SER A 52 -9.21 -15.83 0.66
N TRP A 53 -8.74 -16.47 -0.41
CA TRP A 53 -7.82 -15.85 -1.38
C TRP A 53 -8.53 -14.78 -2.21
N GLN A 54 -9.78 -15.02 -2.58
CA GLN A 54 -10.62 -14.09 -3.32
C GLN A 54 -10.99 -12.89 -2.43
N GLU A 55 -11.35 -13.13 -1.17
CA GLU A 55 -11.55 -12.06 -0.17
C GLU A 55 -10.28 -11.21 -0.01
N MET A 56 -9.12 -11.86 0.10
CA MET A 56 -7.83 -11.16 0.20
C MET A 56 -7.53 -10.35 -1.06
N TYR A 57 -7.73 -10.93 -2.25
CA TYR A 57 -7.51 -10.25 -3.54
C TYR A 57 -8.42 -9.03 -3.72
N LEU A 58 -9.68 -9.14 -3.32
CA LEU A 58 -10.65 -8.04 -3.38
C LEU A 58 -10.42 -6.99 -2.29
N GLY A 59 -9.87 -7.38 -1.14
CA GLY A 59 -9.63 -6.49 0.00
C GLY A 59 -8.29 -5.73 -0.06
N ILE A 60 -7.23 -6.32 -0.61
CA ILE A 60 -5.89 -5.74 -0.62
C ILE A 60 -5.79 -4.34 -1.30
N PRO A 61 -6.58 -3.99 -2.34
CA PRO A 61 -6.55 -2.64 -2.90
C PRO A 61 -6.89 -1.56 -1.87
N ALA A 62 -7.80 -1.84 -0.93
CA ALA A 62 -8.15 -0.89 0.12
C ALA A 62 -6.94 -0.61 1.05
N ALA A 63 -6.18 -1.64 1.41
CA ALA A 63 -5.00 -1.50 2.26
C ALA A 63 -3.83 -0.79 1.55
N ARG A 64 -3.72 -0.91 0.21
CA ARG A 64 -2.76 -0.18 -0.62
C ARG A 64 -3.08 1.31 -0.79
N ILE A 65 -4.29 1.73 -0.42
CA ILE A 65 -4.72 3.14 -0.40
C ILE A 65 -4.71 3.70 1.02
N ALA A 66 -5.19 2.92 1.98
CA ALA A 66 -5.35 3.34 3.37
C ALA A 66 -4.01 3.61 4.07
N GLY A 67 -3.96 4.68 4.87
CA GLY A 67 -2.77 5.03 5.65
C GLY A 67 -1.56 5.46 4.81
N GLY A 68 -1.80 5.97 3.59
CA GLY A 68 -0.79 6.36 2.60
C GLY A 68 -0.82 5.42 1.40
N THR A 69 -1.13 5.95 0.22
CA THR A 69 -1.13 5.14 -1.00
C THR A 69 0.26 4.63 -1.32
N ASP A 70 0.37 3.61 -2.16
CA ASP A 70 1.65 3.12 -2.63
C ASP A 70 2.56 4.22 -3.23
N GLU A 71 1.99 5.21 -3.91
CA GLU A 71 2.70 6.38 -4.44
C GLU A 71 3.26 7.23 -3.31
N VAL A 72 2.47 7.48 -2.26
CA VAL A 72 2.91 8.20 -1.07
C VAL A 72 4.02 7.42 -0.36
N GLN A 73 3.89 6.10 -0.24
CA GLN A 73 4.94 5.26 0.33
C GLN A 73 6.22 5.33 -0.50
N ARG A 74 6.15 5.29 -1.84
CA ARG A 74 7.30 5.47 -2.73
C ARG A 74 7.95 6.84 -2.57
N SER A 75 7.17 7.92 -2.47
CA SER A 75 7.68 9.27 -2.22
C SER A 75 8.41 9.35 -0.87
N ILE A 76 7.84 8.79 0.21
CA ILE A 76 8.49 8.73 1.52
C ILE A 76 9.82 7.98 1.44
N ILE A 77 9.86 6.84 0.74
CA ILE A 77 11.09 6.06 0.55
C ILE A 77 12.12 6.89 -0.24
N GLY A 78 11.72 7.51 -1.34
CA GLY A 78 12.58 8.35 -2.16
C GLY A 78 13.21 9.50 -1.35
N GLU A 79 12.40 10.29 -0.66
CA GLU A 79 12.87 11.50 0.01
C GLU A 79 13.58 11.20 1.34
N ARG A 80 13.01 10.31 2.16
CA ARG A 80 13.48 10.12 3.55
C ARG A 80 14.43 8.94 3.73
N VAL A 81 14.36 7.93 2.86
CA VAL A 81 15.29 6.78 2.91
C VAL A 81 16.43 6.98 1.93
N LEU A 82 16.13 7.37 0.68
CA LEU A 82 17.12 7.49 -0.39
C LEU A 82 17.70 8.91 -0.54
N GLY A 83 17.11 9.93 0.11
CA GLY A 83 17.60 11.31 0.04
C GLY A 83 17.38 11.98 -1.31
N LEU A 84 16.43 11.49 -2.11
CA LEU A 84 16.07 12.11 -3.39
C LEU A 84 15.43 13.49 -3.17
N PRO A 85 15.54 14.41 -4.15
CA PRO A 85 14.83 15.68 -4.08
C PRO A 85 13.32 15.47 -3.92
N THR A 86 12.69 16.25 -3.03
CA THR A 86 11.22 16.28 -2.91
C THR A 86 10.56 16.66 -4.23
N GLU A 87 9.41 16.06 -4.50
CA GLU A 87 8.59 16.44 -5.66
C GLU A 87 8.31 17.95 -5.71
N ALA A 88 8.35 18.49 -6.93
CA ALA A 88 8.14 19.92 -7.15
C ALA A 88 6.72 20.30 -6.73
N ARG A 89 6.65 21.21 -5.75
CA ARG A 89 5.41 21.69 -5.16
C ARG A 89 5.39 23.21 -5.16
N VAL A 90 4.47 23.78 -5.93
CA VAL A 90 4.29 25.25 -6.05
C VAL A 90 3.77 25.88 -4.76
N ASP A 91 3.18 25.08 -3.88
CA ASP A 91 2.56 25.49 -2.61
C ASP A 91 3.48 25.28 -1.40
N LYS A 92 4.70 24.77 -1.59
CA LYS A 92 5.57 24.35 -0.48
C LYS A 92 5.99 25.57 0.35
N GLY A 93 5.63 25.55 1.64
CA GLY A 93 5.94 26.64 2.58
C GLY A 93 4.89 27.74 2.63
N ILE A 94 3.85 27.67 1.80
CA ILE A 94 2.70 28.57 1.85
C ILE A 94 1.68 28.00 2.84
N PRO A 95 1.22 28.76 3.85
CA PRO A 95 0.11 28.32 4.70
C PRO A 95 -1.12 28.00 3.86
N PHE A 96 -1.88 26.95 4.24
CA PHE A 96 -2.99 26.45 3.42
C PHE A 96 -4.00 27.54 3.00
N LYS A 97 -4.31 28.49 3.90
CA LYS A 97 -5.22 29.61 3.64
C LYS A 97 -4.73 30.61 2.58
N ASP A 98 -3.43 30.64 2.32
CA ASP A 98 -2.77 31.59 1.42
C ASP A 98 -2.44 30.94 0.06
N ILE A 99 -2.83 29.66 -0.13
CA ILE A 99 -2.72 28.97 -1.42
C ILE A 99 -3.78 29.54 -2.37
N PRO A 100 -3.40 30.02 -3.58
CA PRO A 100 -4.37 30.53 -4.54
C PRO A 100 -5.41 29.46 -4.87
N ALA A 101 -6.70 29.76 -4.64
CA ALA A 101 -7.77 28.91 -5.13
C ALA A 101 -7.70 28.90 -6.66
N ALA A 102 -7.70 27.71 -7.27
CA ALA A 102 -7.85 27.59 -8.71
C ALA A 102 -9.18 28.27 -9.10
N GLY A 103 -9.10 29.40 -9.79
CA GLY A 103 -10.25 30.12 -10.35
C GLY A 103 -10.84 29.41 -11.55
#